data_AF-A0A8S3G928-F1
#
_entry.id   AF-A0A8S3G928-F1
#
_cell.length_a   1.000
_cell.length_b   1.000
_cell.length_c   1.000
_cell.angle_alpha   90.00
_cell.angle_beta   90.00
_cell.angle_gamma   90.00
#
_symmetry.space_group_name_H-M   'P 1'
#
loop_
_entity.id
_entity.type
_entity.pdbx_description
1 polymer ?
#
loop_
_entity_poly.entity_id
_entity_poly.type
_entity_poly.pdbx_seq_one_letter_code
_entity_poly.pdbx_strand_id
1 'polypeptide(L)'
;MATNNNNQPNKIILKWNKQELIFDLQSTQTLSELKSLIYEQTNILPDRQKLMGLKLKVAGALTNTTTIDELNLSSKIMLMGTPEEAITELNLLKPVQPDLSEGQEEEQQDTTWIDDPDTIPLEKREEVRTKLERRINTYQGKILNEPRQGKKLLVLDIDYTLFDHRSAAETGAELMRPYLHEFLTTVYQHYDIGIWSATSMKWIESKMKLLGVEGISQGRTTDTTFNYKIVFYMYVIV
;
A
#
# COMPACT_ATOMS: atom_id res chain seq x y z
N MET A 1 29.61 -44.19 -25.13
CA MET A 1 28.48 -43.55 -24.43
C MET A 1 28.76 -43.64 -22.94
N ALA A 2 29.14 -42.54 -22.31
CA ALA A 2 29.34 -42.48 -20.86
C ALA A 2 28.52 -41.29 -20.35
N THR A 3 27.30 -41.56 -19.89
CA THR A 3 26.48 -40.57 -19.19
C THR A 3 26.93 -40.55 -17.73
N ASN A 4 27.82 -39.61 -17.41
CA ASN A 4 28.15 -39.26 -16.03
C ASN A 4 26.92 -38.57 -15.41
N ASN A 5 26.02 -39.35 -14.80
CA ASN A 5 24.99 -38.81 -13.93
C ASN A 5 25.63 -38.41 -12.60
N ASN A 6 26.18 -37.20 -12.54
CA ASN A 6 26.51 -36.53 -11.29
C ASN A 6 25.21 -36.15 -10.57
N ASN A 7 24.60 -37.11 -9.89
CA ASN A 7 23.38 -36.93 -9.09
C ASN A 7 23.73 -36.45 -7.67
N GLN A 8 24.54 -35.38 -7.57
CA GLN A 8 24.86 -34.73 -6.32
C GLN A 8 23.84 -33.60 -6.10
N PRO A 9 23.20 -33.51 -4.92
CA PRO A 9 22.25 -32.43 -4.63
C PRO A 9 22.95 -31.07 -4.64
N ASN A 10 22.37 -30.11 -5.36
CA ASN A 10 22.79 -28.72 -5.35
C ASN A 10 22.15 -28.01 -4.17
N LYS A 11 23.01 -27.50 -3.28
CA LYS A 11 22.58 -26.70 -2.12
C LYS A 11 22.29 -25.26 -2.55
N ILE A 12 21.05 -24.82 -2.38
CA ILE A 12 20.60 -23.45 -2.66
C ILE A 12 20.34 -22.75 -1.34
N ILE A 13 20.95 -21.58 -1.15
CA ILE A 13 20.79 -20.76 0.06
C ILE A 13 20.08 -19.45 -0.33
N LEU A 14 18.90 -19.22 0.24
CA LEU A 14 18.11 -18.01 0.04
C LEU A 14 18.06 -17.20 1.33
N LYS A 15 18.28 -15.90 1.24
CA LYS A 15 18.07 -14.99 2.38
C LYS A 15 16.67 -14.38 2.33
N TRP A 16 15.89 -14.55 3.39
CA TRP A 16 14.55 -13.99 3.53
C TRP A 16 14.31 -13.47 4.96
N ASN A 17 13.87 -12.23 5.11
CA ASN A 17 13.57 -11.59 6.41
C ASN A 17 14.62 -11.83 7.53
N LYS A 18 15.91 -11.68 7.19
CA LYS A 18 17.08 -11.94 8.06
C LYS A 18 17.34 -13.42 8.39
N GLN A 19 16.50 -14.35 7.93
CA GLN A 19 16.71 -15.79 8.01
C GLN A 19 17.35 -16.32 6.72
N GLU A 20 17.99 -17.49 6.82
CA GLU A 20 18.53 -18.24 5.69
C GLU A 20 17.72 -19.52 5.52
N LEU A 21 17.19 -19.70 4.31
CA LEU A 21 16.46 -20.90 3.88
C LEU A 21 17.41 -21.72 3.01
N ILE A 22 17.48 -23.01 3.28
CA ILE A 22 18.41 -23.93 2.63
C ILE A 22 17.58 -25.02 1.96
N PHE A 23 17.81 -25.23 0.67
CA PHE A 23 17.14 -26.24 -0.13
C PHE A 23 18.17 -27.12 -0.83
N ASP A 24 17.96 -28.43 -0.78
CA ASP A 24 18.78 -29.41 -1.48
C ASP A 24 17.97 -29.94 -2.67
N LEU A 25 18.34 -29.53 -3.90
CA LEU A 25 17.65 -29.96 -5.12
C LEU A 25 18.59 -30.71 -6.07
N GLN A 26 18.04 -31.69 -6.78
CA GLN A 26 18.74 -32.38 -7.86
C GLN A 26 18.93 -31.44 -9.06
N SER A 27 19.98 -31.68 -9.84
CA SER A 27 20.29 -30.91 -11.06
C SER A 27 19.14 -30.89 -12.07
N THR A 28 18.36 -31.97 -12.16
CA THR A 28 17.23 -32.14 -13.09
C THR A 28 15.95 -31.46 -12.63
N GLN A 29 15.90 -31.01 -11.36
CA GLN A 29 14.74 -30.32 -10.84
C GLN A 29 14.62 -28.92 -11.44
N THR A 30 13.42 -28.38 -11.43
CA THR A 30 13.10 -27.11 -12.09
C THR A 30 12.96 -25.96 -11.10
N LEU A 31 13.03 -24.73 -11.63
CA LEU A 31 12.74 -23.52 -10.87
C LEU A 31 11.31 -23.53 -10.31
N SER A 32 10.36 -24.15 -11.02
CA SER A 32 8.99 -24.33 -10.51
C SER A 32 8.97 -25.15 -9.22
N GLU A 33 9.75 -26.23 -9.14
CA GLU A 33 9.82 -27.09 -7.95
C GLU A 33 10.49 -26.36 -6.78
N LEU A 34 11.56 -25.58 -7.04
CA LEU A 34 12.15 -24.71 -6.03
C LEU A 34 11.12 -23.71 -5.49
N LYS A 35 10.31 -23.08 -6.36
CA LYS A 35 9.25 -22.15 -5.94
C LYS A 35 8.18 -22.83 -5.09
N SER A 36 7.81 -24.07 -5.38
CA SER A 36 6.89 -24.85 -4.55
C SER A 36 7.47 -25.12 -3.16
N LEU A 37 8.74 -25.51 -3.06
CA LEU A 37 9.41 -25.74 -1.76
C LEU A 37 9.53 -24.44 -0.94
N ILE A 38 9.77 -23.30 -1.60
CA ILE A 38 9.76 -22.00 -0.95
C ILE A 38 8.38 -21.67 -0.39
N TYR A 39 7.31 -21.97 -1.15
CA TYR A 39 5.94 -21.76 -0.68
C TYR A 39 5.65 -22.59 0.57
N GLU A 40 6.05 -23.86 0.61
CA GLU A 40 5.85 -24.72 1.78
C GLU A 40 6.51 -24.18 3.06
N GLN A 41 7.67 -23.53 2.95
CA GLN A 41 8.41 -23.00 4.11
C GLN A 41 8.05 -21.55 4.49
N THR A 42 7.61 -20.73 3.52
CA THR A 42 7.43 -19.29 3.71
C THR A 42 5.99 -18.83 3.58
N ASN A 43 5.12 -19.70 3.09
CA ASN A 43 3.75 -19.41 2.71
C ASN A 43 3.62 -18.24 1.72
N ILE A 44 4.62 -18.03 0.84
CA ILE A 44 4.58 -17.02 -0.24
C ILE A 44 4.27 -17.72 -1.57
N LEU A 45 3.16 -17.36 -2.24
CA LEU A 45 2.78 -18.01 -3.50
C LEU A 45 3.88 -17.94 -4.57
N PRO A 46 4.08 -18.97 -5.42
CA PRO A 46 5.11 -19.01 -6.47
C PRO A 46 5.18 -17.77 -7.36
N ASP A 47 4.04 -17.18 -7.71
CA ASP A 47 3.95 -15.98 -8.56
C ASP A 47 4.35 -14.69 -7.83
N ARG A 48 4.36 -14.71 -6.49
CA ARG A 48 4.72 -13.58 -5.63
C ARG A 48 6.15 -13.69 -5.07
N GLN A 49 6.88 -14.74 -5.43
CA GLN A 49 8.27 -14.94 -5.05
C GLN A 49 9.22 -14.22 -6.01
N LYS A 50 9.86 -13.15 -5.54
CA LYS A 50 10.93 -12.46 -6.28
C LYS A 50 12.29 -12.98 -5.83
N LEU A 51 12.92 -13.81 -6.67
CA LEU A 51 14.24 -14.39 -6.44
C LEU A 51 15.33 -13.47 -6.99
N MET A 52 15.75 -12.51 -6.19
CA MET A 52 16.74 -11.52 -6.57
C MET A 52 18.16 -12.11 -6.56
N GLY A 53 18.93 -11.81 -7.60
CA GLY A 53 20.30 -12.31 -7.75
C GLY A 53 20.40 -13.70 -8.38
N LEU A 54 19.27 -14.37 -8.62
CA LEU A 54 19.24 -15.60 -9.40
C LEU A 54 19.46 -15.28 -10.88
N LYS A 55 20.42 -15.95 -11.50
CA LYS A 55 20.78 -15.78 -12.91
C LYS A 55 21.06 -17.15 -13.53
N LEU A 56 20.92 -17.24 -14.85
CA LEU A 56 21.42 -18.39 -15.60
C LEU A 56 22.95 -18.34 -15.71
N LYS A 57 23.59 -19.50 -15.89
CA LYS A 57 25.02 -19.60 -16.23
C LYS A 57 25.32 -19.04 -17.63
N VAL A 58 24.35 -19.11 -18.54
CA VAL A 58 24.42 -18.61 -19.92
C VAL A 58 23.37 -17.52 -20.13
N ALA A 59 23.61 -16.56 -21.02
CA ALA A 59 22.64 -15.51 -21.30
C ALA A 59 21.29 -16.09 -21.81
N GLY A 60 20.20 -15.68 -21.17
CA GLY A 60 18.85 -16.17 -21.48
C GLY A 60 17.81 -15.67 -20.47
N ALA A 61 16.54 -16.02 -20.69
CA ALA A 61 15.44 -15.73 -19.78
C ALA A 61 15.24 -16.87 -18.78
N LEU A 62 15.08 -16.52 -17.49
CA LEU A 62 14.66 -17.46 -16.46
C LEU A 62 13.19 -17.83 -16.67
N THR A 63 12.91 -19.12 -16.79
CA THR A 63 11.55 -19.66 -16.94
C THR A 63 11.26 -20.66 -15.83
N ASN A 64 9.99 -20.99 -15.60
CA ASN A 64 9.63 -21.99 -14.60
C ASN A 64 10.13 -23.41 -14.95
N THR A 65 10.46 -23.65 -16.23
CA THR A 65 11.02 -24.91 -16.74
C THR A 65 12.54 -24.97 -16.68
N THR A 66 13.22 -23.85 -16.39
CA THR A 66 14.68 -23.81 -16.20
C THR A 66 15.09 -24.79 -15.10
N THR A 67 16.09 -25.62 -15.37
CA THR A 67 16.58 -26.62 -14.41
C THR A 67 17.63 -26.03 -13.47
N ILE A 68 17.82 -26.66 -12.30
CA ILE A 68 18.74 -26.14 -11.27
C ILE A 68 20.20 -26.09 -11.75
N ASP A 69 20.61 -27.00 -12.62
CA ASP A 69 21.96 -27.00 -13.21
C ASP A 69 22.23 -25.83 -14.16
N GLU A 70 21.20 -25.23 -14.74
CA GLU A 70 21.30 -24.03 -15.58
C GLU A 70 21.51 -22.74 -14.75
N LEU A 71 21.27 -22.81 -13.43
CA LEU A 71 21.33 -21.66 -12.52
C LEU A 71 22.75 -21.39 -12.01
N ASN A 72 23.09 -20.11 -11.91
CA ASN A 72 24.31 -19.66 -11.26
C ASN A 72 24.11 -19.49 -9.75
N LEU A 73 24.42 -20.55 -8.99
CA LEU A 73 24.27 -20.61 -7.53
C LEU A 73 25.43 -19.96 -6.75
N SER A 74 26.45 -19.41 -7.42
CA SER A 74 27.57 -18.72 -6.75
C SER A 74 27.19 -17.35 -6.17
N SER A 75 26.06 -16.80 -6.62
CA SER A 75 25.56 -15.49 -6.21
C SER A 75 24.70 -15.59 -4.96
N LYS A 76 24.72 -14.54 -4.13
CA LYS A 76 23.84 -14.44 -2.97
C LYS A 76 22.41 -14.19 -3.45
N ILE A 77 21.52 -15.16 -3.24
CA ILE A 77 20.12 -15.08 -3.67
C ILE A 77 19.27 -14.53 -2.52
N MET A 78 18.45 -13.51 -2.78
CA MET A 78 17.51 -12.95 -1.82
C MET A 78 16.09 -13.23 -2.28
N LEU A 79 15.26 -13.76 -1.37
CA LEU A 79 13.83 -13.91 -1.60
C LEU A 79 13.12 -12.65 -1.09
N MET A 80 12.29 -12.06 -1.93
CA MET A 80 11.36 -11.01 -1.55
C MET A 80 9.93 -11.47 -1.86
N GLY A 81 9.07 -11.37 -0.86
CA GLY A 81 7.66 -11.73 -0.92
C GLY A 81 7.05 -11.61 0.47
N THR A 82 5.73 -11.44 0.51
CA THR A 82 4.95 -11.34 1.74
C THR A 82 4.15 -12.63 1.89
N PRO A 83 4.16 -13.29 3.07
CA PRO A 83 3.37 -14.49 3.31
C PRO A 83 1.88 -14.26 3.08
N GLU A 84 1.18 -15.26 2.56
CA GLU A 84 -0.27 -15.20 2.29
C GLU A 84 -1.08 -14.96 3.56
N GLU A 85 -0.67 -15.50 4.70
CA GLU A 85 -1.29 -15.19 6.00
C GLU A 85 -1.19 -13.71 6.36
N ALA A 86 -0.02 -13.10 6.20
CA ALA A 86 0.16 -11.67 6.46
C ALA A 86 -0.62 -10.80 5.45
N ILE A 87 -0.75 -11.25 4.20
CA ILE A 87 -1.61 -10.60 3.19
C ILE A 87 -3.08 -10.76 3.56
N THR A 88 -3.49 -11.93 4.04
CA THR A 88 -4.86 -12.24 4.44
C THR A 88 -5.22 -11.44 5.69
N GLU A 89 -4.37 -11.40 6.71
CA GLU A 89 -4.53 -10.52 7.87
C GLU A 89 -4.60 -9.05 7.45
N LEU A 90 -3.71 -8.58 6.57
CA LEU A 90 -3.79 -7.23 6.02
C LEU A 90 -5.07 -6.98 5.22
N ASN A 91 -5.63 -7.99 4.55
CA ASN A 91 -6.88 -7.90 3.80
C ASN A 91 -8.11 -7.99 4.70
N LEU A 92 -8.04 -8.72 5.82
CA LEU A 92 -9.07 -8.77 6.85
C LEU A 92 -9.08 -7.48 7.69
N LEU A 93 -7.92 -6.86 7.86
CA LEU A 93 -7.74 -5.55 8.51
C LEU A 93 -7.98 -4.37 7.55
N LYS A 94 -8.05 -4.61 6.23
CA LYS A 94 -8.58 -3.60 5.33
C LYS A 94 -10.06 -3.48 5.63
N PRO A 95 -10.58 -2.28 5.96
CA PRO A 95 -12.03 -2.08 5.94
C PRO A 95 -12.53 -2.54 4.57
N VAL A 96 -13.61 -3.32 4.55
CA VAL A 96 -14.33 -3.69 3.33
C VAL A 96 -14.71 -2.37 2.65
N GLN A 97 -13.91 -1.96 1.66
CA GLN A 97 -14.31 -0.91 0.77
C GLN A 97 -15.29 -1.57 -0.21
N PRO A 98 -16.53 -1.07 -0.34
CA PRO A 98 -17.51 -1.69 -1.21
C PRO A 98 -16.93 -1.82 -2.61
N ASP A 99 -16.90 -3.05 -3.12
CA ASP A 99 -16.43 -3.38 -4.45
C ASP A 99 -17.42 -2.82 -5.48
N LEU A 100 -17.25 -1.56 -5.86
CA LEU A 100 -17.86 -0.99 -7.06
C LEU A 100 -17.23 -1.65 -8.31
N SER A 101 -17.53 -2.94 -8.52
CA SER A 101 -17.42 -3.55 -9.84
C SER A 101 -18.72 -3.25 -10.58
N GLU A 102 -18.57 -2.62 -11.76
CA GLU A 102 -19.67 -2.28 -12.66
C GLU A 102 -20.57 -3.50 -12.89
N GLY A 103 -21.82 -3.44 -12.41
CA GLY A 103 -22.86 -4.42 -12.78
C GLY A 103 -23.56 -5.15 -11.63
N GLN A 104 -23.27 -4.85 -10.37
CA GLN A 104 -24.18 -5.20 -9.29
C GLN A 104 -25.03 -3.97 -9.00
N GLU A 105 -26.35 -4.11 -9.17
CA GLU A 105 -27.33 -3.15 -8.67
C GLU A 105 -26.92 -2.80 -7.25
N GLU A 106 -26.48 -1.56 -7.05
CA GLU A 106 -26.31 -1.00 -5.73
C GLU A 106 -27.64 -1.26 -5.01
N GLU A 107 -27.67 -2.19 -4.07
CA GLU A 107 -28.46 -1.94 -2.89
C GLU A 107 -27.89 -0.64 -2.34
N GLN A 108 -28.50 0.47 -2.79
CA GLN A 108 -28.41 1.76 -2.16
C GLN A 108 -28.85 1.52 -0.71
N GLN A 109 -27.91 1.11 0.12
CA GLN A 109 -27.80 1.70 1.44
C GLN A 109 -27.19 3.09 1.27
N ASP A 110 -27.82 3.91 0.41
CA ASP A 110 -28.22 5.23 0.87
C ASP A 110 -29.14 4.95 2.06
N THR A 111 -28.52 4.72 3.22
CA THR A 111 -29.18 5.06 4.46
C THR A 111 -29.34 6.57 4.34
N THR A 112 -30.41 7.00 3.68
CA THR A 112 -31.13 8.19 4.09
C THR A 112 -30.98 8.20 5.59
N TRP A 113 -30.31 9.21 6.13
CA TRP A 113 -30.18 9.39 7.58
C TRP A 113 -31.61 9.50 8.09
N ILE A 114 -32.24 8.36 8.37
CA ILE A 114 -33.52 8.28 9.02
C ILE A 114 -33.13 8.69 10.42
N ASP A 115 -33.38 9.98 10.72
CA ASP A 115 -33.38 10.49 12.08
C ASP A 115 -34.46 9.71 12.82
N ASP A 116 -34.12 8.51 13.28
CA ASP A 116 -34.92 7.78 14.23
C ASP A 116 -34.89 8.62 15.52
N PRO A 117 -36.03 9.23 15.91
CA PRO A 117 -36.09 10.14 17.05
C PRO A 117 -35.72 9.46 18.37
N ASP A 118 -35.73 8.12 18.43
CA ASP A 118 -35.31 7.33 19.59
C ASP A 118 -33.81 7.00 19.58
N THR A 119 -33.09 7.33 18.51
CA THR A 119 -31.64 7.16 18.44
C THR A 119 -30.93 8.23 19.27
N ILE A 120 -30.23 7.80 20.32
CA ILE A 120 -29.39 8.70 21.11
C ILE A 120 -28.37 9.39 20.18
N PRO A 121 -28.36 10.74 20.10
CA PRO A 121 -27.39 11.48 19.30
C PRO A 121 -25.96 11.07 19.65
N LEU A 122 -25.07 10.94 18.65
CA LEU A 122 -23.69 10.49 18.84
C LEU A 122 -22.96 11.27 19.95
N GLU A 123 -23.22 12.57 20.04
CA GLU A 123 -22.64 13.47 21.05
C GLU A 123 -23.04 13.13 22.50
N LYS A 124 -24.20 12.47 22.68
CA LYS A 124 -24.72 12.06 23.99
C LYS A 124 -24.31 10.63 24.37
N ARG A 125 -23.61 9.92 23.49
CA ARG A 125 -23.15 8.54 23.76
C ARG A 125 -21.82 8.57 24.49
N GLU A 126 -21.81 8.08 25.72
CA GLU A 126 -20.61 8.06 26.57
C GLU A 126 -19.46 7.24 25.95
N GLU A 127 -19.78 6.18 25.20
CA GLU A 127 -18.80 5.39 24.45
C GLU A 127 -18.06 6.21 23.37
N VAL A 128 -18.78 7.11 22.68
CA VAL A 128 -18.21 7.97 21.62
C VAL A 128 -17.32 9.02 22.27
N ARG A 129 -17.79 9.62 23.37
CA ARG A 129 -17.01 10.57 24.17
C ARG A 129 -15.70 9.95 24.65
N THR A 130 -15.77 8.75 25.24
CA THR A 130 -14.59 8.04 25.74
C THR A 130 -13.58 7.73 24.62
N LYS A 131 -14.06 7.28 23.44
CA LYS A 131 -13.20 7.03 22.26
C LYS A 131 -12.55 8.31 21.76
N LEU A 132 -13.30 9.42 21.74
CA LEU A 132 -12.81 10.72 21.30
C LEU A 132 -11.74 11.27 22.27
N GLU A 133 -12.01 11.26 23.58
CA GLU A 133 -11.06 11.70 24.61
C GLU A 133 -9.76 10.89 24.54
N ARG A 134 -9.86 9.57 24.38
CA ARG A 134 -8.69 8.70 24.15
C ARG A 134 -7.91 9.14 22.92
N ARG A 135 -8.59 9.44 21.80
CA ARG A 135 -7.90 9.85 20.56
C ARG A 135 -7.24 11.22 20.72
N ILE A 136 -7.90 12.19 21.35
CA ILE A 136 -7.33 13.51 21.65
C ILE A 136 -6.04 13.38 22.47
N ASN A 137 -6.02 12.50 23.47
CA ASN A 137 -4.86 12.33 24.35
C ASN A 137 -3.71 11.51 23.74
N THR A 138 -4.00 10.66 22.75
CA THR A 138 -3.01 9.70 22.21
C THR A 138 -2.52 10.06 20.82
N TYR A 139 -3.34 10.77 20.02
CA TYR A 139 -2.99 11.09 18.65
C TYR A 139 -2.08 12.32 18.59
N GLN A 140 -0.83 12.09 18.18
CA GLN A 140 0.13 13.16 17.95
C GLN A 140 0.10 13.58 16.48
N GLY A 141 -0.88 14.41 16.13
CA GLY A 141 -0.96 15.02 14.81
C GLY A 141 0.16 16.03 14.58
N LYS A 142 0.71 16.05 13.35
CA LYS A 142 1.69 17.06 12.94
C LYS A 142 0.98 18.20 12.20
N ILE A 143 1.15 19.42 12.71
CA ILE A 143 0.79 20.63 11.97
C ILE A 143 1.91 20.91 10.95
N LEU A 144 1.54 20.93 9.68
CA LEU A 144 2.44 21.17 8.54
C LEU A 144 2.55 22.67 8.25
N ASN A 145 1.44 23.40 8.39
CA ASN A 145 1.34 24.84 8.22
C ASN A 145 0.39 25.40 9.28
N GLU A 146 0.70 26.57 9.83
CA GLU A 146 -0.14 27.21 10.83
C GLU A 146 -1.52 27.59 10.26
N PRO A 147 -2.61 27.38 11.01
CA PRO A 147 -3.94 27.87 10.65
C PRO A 147 -3.96 29.39 10.48
N ARG A 148 -4.75 29.88 9.52
CA ARG A 148 -4.88 31.31 9.22
C ARG A 148 -6.05 31.91 9.99
N GLN A 149 -5.81 33.07 10.60
CA GLN A 149 -6.83 33.77 11.37
C GLN A 149 -8.09 34.03 10.53
N GLY A 150 -9.25 33.67 11.08
CA GLY A 150 -10.56 33.91 10.47
C GLY A 150 -10.92 32.98 9.31
N LYS A 151 -10.09 31.98 8.97
CA LYS A 151 -10.42 30.97 7.96
C LYS A 151 -11.15 29.79 8.59
N LYS A 152 -12.08 29.21 7.84
CA LYS A 152 -12.76 27.96 8.21
C LYS A 152 -11.85 26.76 7.93
N LEU A 153 -12.15 25.59 8.46
CA LEU A 153 -11.44 24.34 8.13
C LEU A 153 -12.27 23.53 7.13
N LEU A 154 -11.66 23.15 6.01
CA LEU A 154 -12.15 22.16 5.07
C LEU A 154 -11.32 20.89 5.23
N VAL A 155 -11.96 19.78 5.61
CA VAL A 155 -11.31 18.48 5.71
C VAL A 155 -11.70 17.64 4.50
N LEU A 156 -10.71 17.11 3.79
CA LEU A 156 -10.90 16.33 2.57
C LEU A 156 -10.41 14.90 2.77
N ASP A 157 -11.21 13.93 2.33
CA ASP A 157 -10.73 12.57 2.08
C ASP A 157 -9.90 12.52 0.79
N ILE A 158 -9.26 11.38 0.50
CA ILE A 158 -8.39 11.16 -0.65
C ILE A 158 -9.07 10.27 -1.68
N ASP A 159 -9.43 9.04 -1.28
CA ASP A 159 -9.86 7.99 -2.21
C ASP A 159 -11.27 8.27 -2.72
N TYR A 160 -11.44 8.31 -4.04
CA TYR A 160 -12.66 8.81 -4.71
C TYR A 160 -13.07 10.26 -4.39
N THR A 161 -12.24 11.00 -3.65
CA THR A 161 -12.45 12.43 -3.39
C THR A 161 -11.51 13.28 -4.23
N LEU A 162 -10.20 13.03 -4.17
CA LEU A 162 -9.16 13.78 -4.89
C LEU A 162 -8.45 12.94 -5.97
N PHE A 163 -8.61 11.62 -5.91
CA PHE A 163 -7.83 10.66 -6.67
C PHE A 163 -8.61 9.36 -6.89
N ASP A 164 -8.45 8.76 -8.08
CA ASP A 164 -8.89 7.40 -8.36
C ASP A 164 -7.81 6.39 -7.95
N HIS A 165 -8.09 5.60 -6.91
CA HIS A 165 -7.16 4.61 -6.38
C HIS A 165 -7.32 3.20 -6.95
N ARG A 166 -8.28 2.98 -7.86
CA ARG A 166 -8.56 1.65 -8.42
C ARG A 166 -8.00 1.47 -9.83
N SER A 167 -7.98 2.53 -10.62
CA SER A 167 -7.47 2.45 -11.99
C SER A 167 -5.96 2.23 -12.03
N ALA A 168 -5.53 1.42 -13.00
CA ALA A 168 -4.13 1.36 -13.37
C ALA A 168 -3.79 2.56 -14.27
N ALA A 169 -2.66 3.20 -14.01
CA ALA A 169 -2.18 4.35 -14.77
C ALA A 169 -0.66 4.34 -14.87
N GLU A 170 -0.13 4.98 -15.91
CA GLU A 170 1.31 5.16 -16.09
C GLU A 170 1.83 6.34 -15.26
N THR A 171 0.97 7.35 -15.03
CA THR A 171 1.32 8.57 -14.30
C THR A 171 0.29 8.95 -13.24
N GLY A 172 0.72 9.67 -12.19
CA GLY A 172 -0.19 10.17 -11.15
C GLY A 172 -1.23 11.18 -11.66
N ALA A 173 -0.93 11.87 -12.78
CA ALA A 173 -1.83 12.84 -13.39
C ALA A 173 -3.08 12.20 -14.00
N GLU A 174 -2.96 10.96 -14.51
CA GLU A 174 -4.09 10.20 -15.06
C GLU A 174 -5.11 9.79 -13.99
N LEU A 175 -4.66 9.64 -12.75
CA LEU A 175 -5.49 9.25 -11.61
C LEU A 175 -5.98 10.46 -10.79
N MET A 176 -5.45 11.65 -11.08
CA MET A 176 -5.81 12.88 -10.39
C MET A 176 -7.23 13.29 -10.79
N ARG A 177 -8.07 13.65 -9.81
CA ARG A 177 -9.40 14.18 -10.13
C ARG A 177 -9.25 15.45 -10.97
N PRO A 178 -9.99 15.58 -12.09
CA PRO A 178 -9.94 16.79 -12.90
C PRO A 178 -10.15 18.06 -12.06
N TYR A 179 -9.34 19.08 -12.33
CA TYR A 179 -9.34 20.38 -11.63
C TYR A 179 -8.90 20.35 -10.16
N LEU A 180 -8.15 19.33 -9.71
CA LEU A 180 -7.71 19.21 -8.31
C LEU A 180 -7.01 20.49 -7.80
N HIS A 181 -6.01 21.00 -8.53
CA HIS A 181 -5.21 22.13 -8.07
C HIS A 181 -5.97 23.46 -8.14
N GLU A 182 -6.82 23.64 -9.14
CA GLU A 182 -7.72 24.78 -9.30
C GLU A 182 -8.75 24.83 -8.17
N PHE A 183 -9.32 23.66 -7.84
CA PHE A 183 -10.21 23.49 -6.69
C PHE A 183 -9.50 23.87 -5.39
N LEU A 184 -8.34 23.27 -5.10
CA LEU A 184 -7.58 23.53 -3.87
C LEU A 184 -7.17 25.01 -3.75
N THR A 185 -6.73 25.63 -4.85
CA THR A 185 -6.38 27.06 -4.89
C THR A 185 -7.60 27.93 -4.58
N THR A 186 -8.77 27.58 -5.14
CA THR A 186 -10.01 28.34 -4.94
C THR A 186 -10.51 28.23 -3.50
N VAL A 187 -10.63 27.01 -2.96
CA VAL A 187 -11.11 26.83 -1.59
C VAL A 187 -10.12 27.37 -0.57
N TYR A 188 -8.81 27.37 -0.86
CA TYR A 188 -7.81 27.92 0.05
C TYR A 188 -8.01 29.41 0.33
N GLN A 189 -8.68 30.16 -0.56
CA GLN A 189 -9.02 31.57 -0.30
C GLN A 189 -9.99 31.73 0.88
N HIS A 190 -10.76 30.70 1.20
CA HIS A 190 -11.82 30.72 2.22
C HIS A 190 -11.56 29.76 3.38
N TYR A 191 -10.82 28.68 3.14
CA TYR A 191 -10.62 27.58 4.07
C TYR A 191 -9.15 27.25 4.24
N ASP A 192 -8.74 26.96 5.46
CA ASP A 192 -7.61 26.09 5.74
C ASP A 192 -7.97 24.65 5.36
N ILE A 193 -7.01 23.92 4.80
CA ILE A 193 -7.25 22.60 4.22
C ILE A 193 -6.56 21.55 5.08
N GLY A 194 -7.31 20.57 5.58
CA GLY A 194 -6.79 19.37 6.22
C GLY A 194 -7.11 18.14 5.37
N ILE A 195 -6.24 17.13 5.39
CA ILE A 195 -6.51 15.84 4.76
C ILE A 195 -6.80 14.82 5.84
N TRP A 196 -7.88 14.06 5.69
CA TRP A 196 -8.22 12.96 6.59
C TRP A 196 -8.63 11.73 5.78
N SER A 197 -7.80 10.69 5.83
CA SER A 197 -8.06 9.42 5.12
C SER A 197 -8.02 8.22 6.06
N ALA A 198 -8.82 7.19 5.76
CA ALA A 198 -8.78 5.89 6.43
C ALA A 198 -7.64 4.98 5.90
N THR A 199 -6.46 5.56 5.69
CA THR A 199 -5.25 4.87 5.22
C THR A 199 -4.05 5.25 6.07
N SER A 200 -2.95 4.47 6.03
CA SER A 200 -1.78 4.80 6.87
C SER A 200 -1.11 6.12 6.43
N MET A 201 -0.43 6.81 7.36
CA MET A 201 0.27 8.05 7.06
C MET A 201 1.24 7.93 5.87
N LYS A 202 1.94 6.79 5.76
CA LYS A 202 2.82 6.48 4.63
C LYS A 202 2.09 6.54 3.28
N TRP A 203 0.86 6.03 3.23
CA TRP A 203 0.03 6.07 2.02
C TRP A 203 -0.47 7.47 1.73
N ILE A 204 -0.89 8.22 2.75
CA ILE A 204 -1.29 9.63 2.61
C ILE A 204 -0.14 10.44 2.00
N GLU A 205 1.05 10.40 2.61
CA GLU A 205 2.23 11.13 2.12
C GLU A 205 2.60 10.73 0.68
N SER A 206 2.53 9.43 0.36
CA SER A 206 2.84 8.94 -0.99
C SER A 206 1.83 9.44 -2.03
N LYS A 207 0.52 9.41 -1.71
CA LYS A 207 -0.54 9.90 -2.60
C LYS A 207 -0.48 11.41 -2.78
N MET A 208 -0.31 12.15 -1.69
CA MET A 208 -0.18 13.61 -1.73
C MET A 208 1.03 14.04 -2.58
N LYS A 209 2.16 13.34 -2.45
CA LYS A 209 3.32 13.55 -3.31
C LYS A 209 3.04 13.20 -4.79
N LEU A 210 2.39 12.07 -5.05
CA LEU A 210 2.04 11.64 -6.40
C LEU A 210 1.14 12.65 -7.13
N LEU A 211 0.20 13.24 -6.38
CA LEU A 211 -0.74 14.25 -6.86
C LEU A 211 -0.18 15.66 -6.94
N GLY A 212 1.09 15.89 -6.57
CA GLY A 212 1.65 17.24 -6.47
C GLY A 212 1.00 18.10 -5.40
N VAL A 213 0.29 17.50 -4.43
CA VAL A 213 -0.29 18.16 -3.26
C VAL A 213 0.74 18.09 -2.14
N GLU A 214 1.72 19.00 -2.14
CA GLU A 214 2.77 18.97 -1.13
C GLU A 214 2.36 19.68 0.17
N GLY A 215 2.18 18.91 1.24
CA GLY A 215 2.30 19.39 2.61
C GLY A 215 3.78 19.39 3.00
N ILE A 216 4.35 20.56 3.29
CA ILE A 216 5.77 20.77 3.60
C ILE A 216 6.33 19.64 4.48
N SER A 217 7.24 18.84 3.93
CA SER A 217 8.05 17.91 4.71
C SER A 217 9.53 18.31 4.63
N GLN A 218 10.02 18.83 5.77
CA GLN A 218 11.44 18.99 6.10
C GLN A 218 12.28 19.89 5.20
N GLY A 219 12.18 21.21 5.42
CA GLY A 219 13.32 22.13 5.25
C GLY A 219 13.82 22.37 3.82
N ARG A 220 13.15 21.86 2.79
CA ARG A 220 13.36 22.28 1.41
C ARG A 220 12.17 23.10 0.94
N THR A 221 12.42 24.36 0.66
CA THR A 221 11.54 25.20 -0.17
C THR A 221 11.59 24.62 -1.58
N THR A 222 10.65 23.75 -1.91
CA THR A 222 10.36 23.40 -3.29
C THR A 222 9.38 24.43 -3.84
N ASP A 223 9.71 24.92 -5.02
CA ASP A 223 8.96 25.88 -5.83
C ASP A 223 7.51 25.40 -5.94
N THR A 224 6.56 26.08 -5.29
CA THR A 224 5.15 25.66 -5.33
C THR A 224 4.46 26.41 -6.45
N THR A 225 4.25 25.71 -7.57
CA THR A 225 3.51 26.21 -8.73
C THR A 225 2.07 26.61 -8.39
N PHE A 226 1.55 26.21 -7.22
CA PHE A 226 0.17 26.41 -6.79
C PHE A 226 0.07 27.14 -5.44
N ASN A 227 -0.90 28.05 -5.32
CA ASN A 227 -1.06 28.95 -4.18
C ASN A 227 -2.03 28.39 -3.12
N TYR A 228 -1.69 27.25 -2.53
CA TYR A 228 -2.40 26.70 -1.37
C TYR A 228 -1.47 25.96 -0.42
N LYS A 229 -1.93 25.76 0.82
CA LYS A 229 -1.19 25.01 1.85
C LYS A 229 -2.11 24.07 2.62
N ILE A 230 -1.59 22.88 2.93
CA ILE A 230 -2.26 21.91 3.79
C ILE A 230 -1.82 22.11 5.24
N VAL A 231 -2.77 22.17 6.18
CA VAL A 231 -2.54 22.38 7.61
C VAL A 231 -2.10 21.08 8.29
N PHE A 232 -2.77 19.97 8.02
CA PHE A 232 -2.44 18.69 8.64
C PHE A 232 -2.84 17.50 7.76
N TYR A 233 -2.23 16.36 8.05
CA TYR A 233 -2.69 15.05 7.62
C TYR A 233 -3.20 14.27 8.84
N MET A 234 -4.35 13.63 8.69
CA MET A 234 -4.94 12.78 9.70
C MET A 234 -5.25 11.41 9.14
N TYR A 235 -4.96 10.39 9.93
CA TYR A 235 -5.29 9.02 9.61
C TYR A 235 -6.02 8.34 10.75
N VAL A 236 -6.82 7.35 10.38
CA VAL A 236 -7.42 6.40 11.30
C VAL A 236 -6.83 5.03 10.98
N ILE A 237 -6.28 4.37 11.99
CA ILE A 237 -6.05 2.93 11.92
C ILE A 237 -7.43 2.35 12.22
N VAL A 238 -8.08 1.83 11.19
CA VAL A 238 -9.30 1.02 11.35
C VAL A 238 -8.86 -0.36 11.81
#